data_AF-A0A1G0FEK6-F1
#
_entry.id   AF-A0A1G0FEK6-F1
#
_cell.length_a   1.000
_cell.length_b   1.000
_cell.length_c   1.000
_cell.angle_alpha   90.00
_cell.angle_beta   90.00
_cell.angle_gamma   90.00
#
_symmetry.space_group_name_H-M   'P 1'
#
loop_
_entity.id
_entity.type
_entity.pdbx_description
1 polymer ?
#
loop_
_entity_poly.entity_id
_entity_poly.type
_entity_poly.pdbx_seq_one_letter_code
_entity_poly.pdbx_strand_id
1 'polypeptide(L)'
;MPTSALLQNTDFSPSAIRKTTSYQNIMAIEPYLKQLEDESEEQLIKILTQQDSNGWSIGMAIVRWRDTTTTQKYLQLLENAFENEKLTSKQFTMILTQQNTDGSSIGMFIASRQNKATIQQYLQLLENTFKNGKLTSEQLTTILMQQNEKGWSVGMSITTMKNGAIIRQYLQLLENMLENGKLTSEQFTTILTQENISGLSVGILIAAHQDKTATQQYRQLLETALMNEKLTSEQLTTILTQKDKDDVSVETLLIYQDTKQYEILKNINLFMKTTEKFSSLLEFKKAIKQLENLFLQKYPVFKNSQKYFLNNKIKNLMSDLNSRISDRKTEKYFFEFLKNIPNSSLFYTSALISRLKFETLDSATLNTISFKLDELAKTHFDYDEGQRALADYYIGLLSQKKRELTSHELLQFLIHAQRCTPPHVMLDGAYGMLKDYFNAKTEEGARSSHESLLTTAENFPPQDNESKSDILLKKVLKNLVSLLSNNLFALKRLEGILNLHNEDALLDFYLERVLFHASETEKSSKNISNFFKLVTLPLHPTNKSRKIQITPEQCQELENLSSLNKPYNDAKESVATLIDEFNKGKITEAELFTELRNNIKEKSSDYLQVACNERSEITGNSYF
;
A
#
# COMPACT_ATOMS: atom_id res chain seq x y z
N MET A 1 20.04 17.01 63.81
CA MET A 1 21.43 17.34 63.43
C MET A 1 21.40 18.08 62.10
N PRO A 2 22.34 19.01 61.83
CA PRO A 2 22.49 19.57 60.49
C PRO A 2 22.91 18.48 59.49
N THR A 3 22.41 18.54 58.27
CA THR A 3 22.55 17.49 57.25
C THR A 3 24.01 17.15 56.93
N SER A 4 24.90 18.15 56.96
CA SER A 4 26.34 17.98 56.75
C SER A 4 27.02 17.09 57.80
N ALA A 5 26.69 17.27 59.09
CA ALA A 5 27.25 16.46 60.17
C ALA A 5 26.72 15.02 60.16
N LEU A 6 25.53 14.79 59.59
CA LEU A 6 24.97 13.45 59.38
C LEU A 6 25.71 12.70 58.27
N LEU A 7 26.00 13.38 57.15
CA LEU A 7 26.72 12.83 56.01
C LEU A 7 28.18 12.47 56.35
N GLN A 8 28.89 13.35 57.08
CA GLN A 8 30.30 13.13 57.44
C GLN A 8 30.57 11.93 58.36
N ASN A 9 29.55 11.46 59.09
CA ASN A 9 29.69 10.38 60.08
C ASN A 9 29.01 9.06 59.66
N THR A 10 28.47 8.98 58.43
CA THR A 10 27.73 7.80 57.94
C THR A 10 28.54 7.09 56.86
N ASP A 11 28.80 5.79 57.04
CA ASP A 11 29.34 4.95 55.96
C ASP A 11 28.24 4.65 54.92
N PHE A 12 28.50 5.04 53.67
CA PHE A 12 27.63 4.77 52.52
C PHE A 12 28.17 3.64 51.63
N SER A 13 29.13 2.85 52.10
CA SER A 13 29.58 1.64 51.42
C SER A 13 28.38 0.72 51.10
N PRO A 14 28.44 -0.10 50.02
CA PRO A 14 27.34 -1.00 49.69
C PRO A 14 27.00 -1.96 50.85
N SER A 15 28.02 -2.34 51.62
CA SER A 15 27.87 -3.17 52.81
C SER A 15 27.14 -2.46 53.96
N ALA A 16 27.39 -1.16 54.17
CA ALA A 16 26.71 -0.36 55.17
C ALA A 16 25.28 -0.02 54.78
N ILE A 17 25.02 0.26 53.49
CA ILE A 17 23.65 0.43 52.98
C ILE A 17 22.85 -0.87 53.20
N ARG A 18 23.41 -2.04 52.83
CA ARG A 18 22.78 -3.34 53.07
C ARG A 18 22.46 -3.61 54.56
N LYS A 19 23.38 -3.25 55.47
CA LYS A 19 23.25 -3.53 56.92
C LYS A 19 22.50 -2.46 57.72
N THR A 20 22.30 -1.28 57.15
CA THR A 20 21.70 -0.13 57.86
C THR A 20 20.22 -0.37 58.15
N THR A 21 19.90 -0.42 59.44
CA THR A 21 18.54 -0.49 60.02
C THR A 21 18.15 0.79 60.78
N SER A 22 19.10 1.68 61.05
CA SER A 22 18.85 2.98 61.70
C SER A 22 18.05 3.89 60.78
N TYR A 23 16.90 4.38 61.26
CA TYR A 23 16.05 5.34 60.53
C TYR A 23 16.84 6.59 60.11
N GLN A 24 17.71 7.12 60.97
CA GLN A 24 18.52 8.30 60.66
C GLN A 24 19.47 8.05 59.48
N ASN A 25 20.09 6.87 59.41
CA ASN A 25 21.01 6.50 58.33
C ASN A 25 20.26 6.14 57.04
N ILE A 26 19.02 5.65 57.12
CA ILE A 26 18.14 5.48 55.95
C ILE A 26 17.80 6.85 55.36
N MET A 27 17.37 7.81 56.21
CA MET A 27 17.06 9.18 55.81
C MET A 27 18.30 9.96 55.30
N ALA A 28 19.52 9.52 55.63
CA ALA A 28 20.77 10.11 55.15
C ALA A 28 21.10 9.78 53.68
N ILE A 29 20.46 8.75 53.09
CA ILE A 29 20.80 8.28 51.74
C ILE A 29 20.30 9.23 50.65
N GLU A 30 19.12 9.85 50.78
CA GLU A 30 18.67 10.80 49.75
C GLU A 30 19.53 12.08 49.71
N PRO A 31 19.92 12.69 50.85
CA PRO A 31 20.93 13.76 50.85
C PRO A 31 22.28 13.32 50.28
N TYR A 32 22.71 12.07 50.53
CA TYR A 32 23.95 11.54 49.97
C TYR A 32 23.87 11.38 48.45
N LEU A 33 22.78 10.82 47.91
CA LEU A 33 22.55 10.74 46.46
C LEU A 33 22.57 12.12 45.80
N LYS A 34 22.06 13.14 46.48
CA LYS A 34 22.16 14.54 46.00
C LYS A 34 23.60 15.06 46.04
N GLN A 35 24.37 14.77 47.09
CA GLN A 35 25.79 15.14 47.12
C GLN A 35 26.58 14.50 45.96
N LEU A 36 26.23 13.27 45.54
CA LEU A 36 26.85 12.63 44.37
C LEU A 36 26.61 13.38 43.05
N GLU A 37 25.59 14.23 42.95
CA GLU A 37 25.39 15.09 41.77
C GLU A 37 26.49 16.16 41.66
N ASP A 38 27.07 16.60 42.78
CA ASP A 38 28.12 17.63 42.86
C ASP A 38 29.55 17.06 42.83
N GLU A 39 29.74 15.75 43.04
CA GLU A 39 31.04 15.09 42.99
C GLU A 39 31.72 15.17 41.61
N SER A 40 33.05 15.03 41.58
CA SER A 40 33.83 14.95 40.34
C SER A 40 33.54 13.66 39.57
N GLU A 41 33.74 13.65 38.26
CA GLU A 41 33.49 12.48 37.41
C GLU A 41 34.24 11.23 37.87
N GLU A 42 35.53 11.39 38.21
CA GLU A 42 36.40 10.31 38.72
C GLU A 42 35.90 9.76 40.07
N GLN A 43 35.47 10.64 40.98
CA GLN A 43 34.97 10.21 42.29
C GLN A 43 33.58 9.59 42.17
N LEU A 44 32.71 10.13 41.32
CA LEU A 44 31.38 9.59 41.02
C LEU A 44 31.48 8.19 40.41
N ILE A 45 32.31 7.97 39.38
CA ILE A 45 32.45 6.64 38.79
C ILE A 45 33.03 5.65 39.80
N LYS A 46 34.01 6.06 40.61
CA LYS A 46 34.61 5.22 41.65
C LYS A 46 33.59 4.78 42.69
N ILE A 47 32.69 5.68 43.13
CA ILE A 47 31.61 5.36 44.08
C ILE A 47 30.57 4.44 43.43
N LEU A 48 30.08 4.79 42.23
CA LEU A 48 29.04 4.02 41.54
C LEU A 48 29.49 2.60 41.14
N THR A 49 30.79 2.41 40.89
CA THR A 49 31.37 1.11 40.51
C THR A 49 31.96 0.32 41.67
N GLN A 50 32.09 0.90 42.87
CA GLN A 50 32.60 0.16 44.03
C GLN A 50 31.66 -0.99 44.40
N GLN A 51 32.22 -2.19 44.52
CA GLN A 51 31.52 -3.39 44.99
C GLN A 51 32.04 -3.86 46.35
N ASP A 52 31.16 -4.40 47.21
CA ASP A 52 31.57 -5.10 48.44
C ASP A 52 32.08 -6.53 48.16
N SER A 53 32.51 -7.24 49.21
CA SER A 53 33.07 -8.61 49.09
C SER A 53 32.13 -9.67 48.50
N ASN A 54 30.86 -9.33 48.26
CA ASN A 54 29.83 -10.18 47.67
C ASN A 54 29.28 -9.54 46.38
N GLY A 55 30.05 -8.63 45.77
CA GLY A 55 29.73 -7.99 44.50
C GLY A 55 28.62 -6.93 44.56
N TRP A 56 28.16 -6.51 45.74
CA TRP A 56 27.10 -5.49 45.81
C TRP A 56 27.66 -4.11 45.51
N SER A 57 27.16 -3.46 44.45
CA SER A 57 27.37 -2.02 44.24
C SER A 57 26.35 -1.19 45.02
N ILE A 58 26.59 0.12 45.14
CA ILE A 58 25.68 1.04 45.82
C ILE A 58 24.28 1.02 45.20
N GLY A 59 24.17 0.99 43.87
CA GLY A 59 22.90 0.95 43.16
C GLY A 59 22.12 -0.35 43.44
N MET A 60 22.79 -1.50 43.42
CA MET A 60 22.16 -2.77 43.80
C MET A 60 21.66 -2.75 45.25
N ALA A 61 22.45 -2.18 46.17
CA ALA A 61 22.10 -2.12 47.57
C ALA A 61 20.89 -1.20 47.83
N ILE A 62 20.80 -0.06 47.14
CA ILE A 62 19.63 0.82 47.16
C ILE A 62 18.40 0.07 46.64
N VAL A 63 18.45 -0.45 45.40
CA VAL A 63 17.33 -1.16 44.77
C VAL A 63 16.84 -2.35 45.62
N ARG A 64 17.73 -3.04 46.32
CA ARG A 64 17.41 -4.27 47.07
C ARG A 64 16.84 -4.03 48.46
N TRP A 65 17.26 -2.97 49.15
CA TRP A 65 16.99 -2.72 50.58
C TRP A 65 16.44 -1.32 50.91
N ARG A 66 16.11 -0.50 49.92
CA ARG A 66 15.49 0.82 50.09
C ARG A 66 14.14 0.90 49.40
N ASP A 67 13.42 1.96 49.75
CA ASP A 67 12.10 2.23 49.19
C ASP A 67 12.18 2.64 47.71
N THR A 68 11.00 2.71 47.11
CA THR A 68 10.78 3.16 45.75
C THR A 68 11.37 4.56 45.54
N THR A 69 11.09 5.52 46.42
CA THR A 69 11.52 6.93 46.27
C THR A 69 13.04 7.06 46.17
N THR A 70 13.78 6.41 47.08
CA THR A 70 15.25 6.39 47.08
C THR A 70 15.78 5.74 45.80
N THR A 71 15.12 4.67 45.33
CA THR A 71 15.50 3.99 44.08
C THR A 71 15.26 4.86 42.85
N GLN A 72 14.14 5.59 42.81
CA GLN A 72 13.81 6.52 41.72
C GLN A 72 14.79 7.71 41.67
N LYS A 73 15.24 8.21 42.84
CA LYS A 73 16.31 9.22 42.95
C LYS A 73 17.65 8.69 42.47
N TYR A 74 18.00 7.43 42.77
CA TYR A 74 19.21 6.81 42.23
C TYR A 74 19.16 6.66 40.69
N LEU A 75 18.02 6.28 40.12
CA LEU A 75 17.85 6.24 38.67
C LEU A 75 17.96 7.64 38.05
N GLN A 76 17.41 8.66 38.70
CA GLN A 76 17.55 10.06 38.26
C GLN A 76 19.00 10.56 38.33
N LEU A 77 19.76 10.20 39.38
CA LEU A 77 21.20 10.48 39.46
C LEU A 77 21.96 9.85 38.27
N LEU A 78 21.64 8.61 37.90
CA LEU A 78 22.24 7.95 36.73
C LEU A 78 21.85 8.64 35.40
N GLU A 79 20.58 9.03 35.25
CA GLU A 79 20.09 9.78 34.08
C GLU A 79 20.82 11.13 33.98
N ASN A 80 20.76 11.95 35.04
CA ASN A 80 21.42 13.26 35.13
C ASN A 80 22.93 13.15 34.84
N ALA A 81 23.64 12.20 35.44
CA ALA A 81 25.08 12.05 35.25
C ALA A 81 25.44 11.61 33.83
N PHE A 82 24.56 10.88 33.14
CA PHE A 82 24.79 10.44 31.76
C PHE A 82 24.36 11.49 30.72
N GLU A 83 23.28 12.22 30.98
CA GLU A 83 22.84 13.34 30.15
C GLU A 83 23.84 14.50 30.19
N ASN A 84 24.37 14.84 31.37
CA ASN A 84 25.41 15.87 31.56
C ASN A 84 26.84 15.37 31.33
N GLU A 85 27.02 14.20 30.70
CA GLU A 85 28.31 13.64 30.25
C GLU A 85 29.34 13.30 31.34
N LYS A 86 29.02 13.49 32.63
CA LYS A 86 29.80 13.00 33.78
C LYS A 86 30.04 11.48 33.77
N LEU A 87 29.21 10.73 33.04
CA LEU A 87 29.42 9.32 32.72
C LEU A 87 29.56 9.15 31.21
N THR A 88 30.60 8.45 30.77
CA THR A 88 30.71 7.93 29.40
C THR A 88 29.77 6.74 29.19
N SER A 89 29.41 6.43 27.94
CA SER A 89 28.50 5.30 27.66
C SER A 89 29.05 3.95 28.12
N LYS A 90 30.38 3.77 28.05
CA LYS A 90 31.07 2.60 28.61
C LYS A 90 30.91 2.50 30.13
N GLN A 91 31.06 3.62 30.85
CA GLN A 91 30.88 3.68 32.30
C GLN A 91 29.43 3.44 32.72
N PHE A 92 28.47 4.09 32.05
CA PHE A 92 27.04 3.88 32.29
C PHE A 92 26.62 2.43 32.01
N THR A 93 27.06 1.85 30.90
CA THR A 93 26.85 0.43 30.59
C THR A 93 27.44 -0.45 31.68
N MET A 94 28.70 -0.21 32.08
CA MET A 94 29.36 -0.96 33.15
C MET A 94 28.57 -0.91 34.47
N ILE A 95 28.05 0.26 34.89
CA ILE A 95 27.22 0.39 36.10
C ILE A 95 25.95 -0.46 35.98
N LEU A 96 25.29 -0.48 34.80
CA LEU A 96 24.08 -1.27 34.57
C LEU A 96 24.35 -2.78 34.44
N THR A 97 25.52 -3.17 33.95
CA THR A 97 25.93 -4.57 33.76
C THR A 97 26.83 -5.11 34.87
N GLN A 98 27.08 -4.37 35.95
CA GLN A 98 27.69 -4.94 37.14
C GLN A 98 26.81 -6.05 37.71
N GLN A 99 27.43 -7.10 38.24
CA GLN A 99 26.76 -8.24 38.84
C GLN A 99 27.28 -8.50 40.26
N ASN A 100 26.38 -8.86 41.17
CA ASN A 100 26.76 -9.40 42.47
C ASN A 100 27.28 -10.85 42.34
N THR A 101 27.66 -11.49 43.46
CA THR A 101 28.11 -12.91 43.42
C THR A 101 27.07 -13.88 42.88
N ASP A 102 25.77 -13.57 42.95
CA ASP A 102 24.71 -14.41 42.37
C ASP A 102 24.51 -14.16 40.85
N GLY A 103 25.38 -13.35 40.23
CA GLY A 103 25.24 -12.89 38.84
C GLY A 103 24.13 -11.84 38.63
N SER A 104 23.52 -11.30 39.69
CA SER A 104 22.35 -10.42 39.53
C SER A 104 22.76 -8.96 39.38
N SER A 105 22.28 -8.32 38.30
CA SER A 105 22.54 -6.90 38.02
C SER A 105 21.45 -5.98 38.53
N ILE A 106 21.69 -4.66 38.49
CA ILE A 106 20.75 -3.67 39.01
C ILE A 106 19.39 -3.72 38.31
N GLY A 107 19.36 -3.93 36.98
CA GLY A 107 18.12 -4.08 36.22
C GLY A 107 17.30 -5.29 36.66
N MET A 108 17.95 -6.42 36.95
CA MET A 108 17.29 -7.63 37.47
C MET A 108 16.70 -7.40 38.87
N PHE A 109 17.40 -6.66 39.74
CA PHE A 109 16.85 -6.30 41.06
C PHE A 109 15.67 -5.33 40.94
N ILE A 110 15.72 -4.35 40.03
CA ILE A 110 14.60 -3.43 39.77
C ILE A 110 13.38 -4.24 39.31
N ALA A 111 13.53 -5.05 38.27
CA ALA A 111 12.47 -5.87 37.70
C ALA A 111 11.85 -6.87 38.70
N SER A 112 12.66 -7.47 39.58
CA SER A 112 12.18 -8.52 40.50
C SER A 112 11.72 -8.03 41.88
N ARG A 113 12.02 -6.78 42.27
CA ARG A 113 11.77 -6.27 43.65
C ARG A 113 11.03 -4.95 43.75
N GLN A 114 11.12 -4.08 42.75
CA GLN A 114 10.55 -2.74 42.84
C GLN A 114 9.11 -2.68 42.34
N ASN A 115 8.43 -1.58 42.63
CA ASN A 115 7.06 -1.38 42.20
C ASN A 115 6.97 -1.07 40.70
N LYS A 116 5.74 -1.03 40.16
CA LYS A 116 5.47 -0.68 38.77
C LYS A 116 6.20 0.61 38.35
N ALA A 117 6.02 1.71 39.07
CA ALA A 117 6.54 3.03 38.68
C ALA A 117 8.06 3.07 38.51
N THR A 118 8.83 2.45 39.42
CA THR A 118 10.30 2.36 39.29
C THR A 118 10.73 1.55 38.07
N ILE A 119 10.02 0.48 37.75
CA ILE A 119 10.34 -0.36 36.59
C ILE A 119 10.00 0.36 35.29
N GLN A 120 8.91 1.13 35.26
CA GLN A 120 8.60 2.02 34.14
C GLN A 120 9.68 3.10 33.96
N GLN A 121 10.16 3.72 35.05
CA GLN A 121 11.27 4.68 34.99
C GLN A 121 12.57 4.04 34.48
N TYR A 122 12.88 2.80 34.90
CA TYR A 122 14.06 2.09 34.41
C TYR A 122 13.97 1.77 32.91
N LEU A 123 12.80 1.35 32.42
CA LEU A 123 12.59 1.17 30.98
C LEU A 123 12.65 2.50 30.21
N GLN A 124 12.12 3.58 30.77
CA GLN A 124 12.21 4.92 30.18
C GLN A 124 13.65 5.42 30.11
N LEU A 125 14.46 5.18 31.15
CA LEU A 125 15.88 5.48 31.17
C LEU A 125 16.61 4.77 30.02
N LEU A 126 16.39 3.45 29.85
CA LEU A 126 16.98 2.70 28.74
C LEU A 126 16.50 3.23 27.37
N GLU A 127 15.23 3.62 27.25
CA GLU A 127 14.67 4.15 26.01
C GLU A 127 15.21 5.54 25.67
N ASN A 128 15.26 6.47 26.63
CA ASN A 128 15.77 7.84 26.48
C ASN A 128 17.24 7.82 26.07
N THR A 129 18.06 7.09 26.82
CA THR A 129 19.52 7.00 26.61
C THR A 129 19.89 6.37 25.28
N PHE A 130 19.03 5.51 24.75
CA PHE A 130 19.14 4.92 23.43
C PHE A 130 18.64 5.84 22.30
N LYS A 131 17.46 6.46 22.46
CA LYS A 131 16.89 7.41 21.48
C LYS A 131 17.80 8.62 21.27
N ASN A 132 18.42 9.11 22.33
CA ASN A 132 19.38 10.22 22.28
C ASN A 132 20.78 9.78 21.75
N GLY A 133 20.92 8.53 21.28
CA GLY A 133 22.14 8.00 20.67
C GLY A 133 23.32 7.78 21.62
N LYS A 134 23.15 8.03 22.93
CA LYS A 134 24.23 7.91 23.92
C LYS A 134 24.58 6.45 24.23
N LEU A 135 23.60 5.54 24.26
CA LEU A 135 23.83 4.09 24.27
C LEU A 135 23.93 3.52 22.86
N THR A 136 24.92 2.65 22.62
CA THR A 136 25.00 1.89 21.37
C THR A 136 24.06 0.68 21.37
N SER A 137 23.78 0.16 20.18
CA SER A 137 23.11 -1.13 19.95
C SER A 137 23.70 -2.26 20.81
N GLU A 138 25.02 -2.41 20.77
CA GLU A 138 25.78 -3.44 21.47
C GLU A 138 25.70 -3.29 22.99
N GLN A 139 25.79 -2.05 23.50
CA GLN A 139 25.67 -1.75 24.92
C GLN A 139 24.28 -2.09 25.48
N LEU A 140 23.21 -1.63 24.81
CA LEU A 140 21.85 -1.94 25.23
C LEU A 140 21.56 -3.44 25.10
N THR A 141 22.05 -4.09 24.04
CA THR A 141 21.95 -5.54 23.88
C THR A 141 22.64 -6.29 25.03
N THR A 142 23.83 -5.84 25.44
CA THR A 142 24.56 -6.42 26.59
C THR A 142 23.77 -6.28 27.89
N ILE A 143 23.13 -5.13 28.14
CA ILE A 143 22.25 -4.91 29.29
C ILE A 143 21.04 -5.86 29.27
N LEU A 144 20.44 -6.10 28.09
CA LEU A 144 19.23 -6.93 27.96
C LEU A 144 19.50 -8.45 27.96
N MET A 145 20.62 -8.89 27.39
CA MET A 145 21.02 -10.30 27.30
C MET A 145 21.80 -10.83 28.50
N GLN A 146 22.23 -9.96 29.41
CA GLN A 146 22.93 -10.38 30.62
C GLN A 146 22.05 -11.35 31.43
N GLN A 147 22.65 -12.45 31.88
CA GLN A 147 22.02 -13.45 32.72
C GLN A 147 22.76 -13.59 34.06
N ASN A 148 22.00 -13.86 35.13
CA ASN A 148 22.56 -14.26 36.42
C ASN A 148 22.95 -15.75 36.45
N GLU A 149 23.49 -16.25 37.57
CA GLU A 149 23.92 -17.67 37.69
C GLU A 149 22.80 -18.69 37.43
N LYS A 150 21.54 -18.26 37.58
CA LYS A 150 20.35 -19.09 37.29
C LYS A 150 19.80 -18.85 35.89
N GLY A 151 20.52 -18.13 35.04
CA GLY A 151 20.12 -17.80 33.68
C GLY A 151 18.99 -16.75 33.59
N TRP A 152 18.69 -15.99 34.64
CA TRP A 152 17.64 -14.95 34.56
C TRP A 152 18.20 -13.68 33.94
N SER A 153 17.56 -13.21 32.85
CA SER A 153 17.79 -11.88 32.29
C SER A 153 16.85 -10.83 32.89
N VAL A 154 17.11 -9.55 32.59
CA VAL A 154 16.20 -8.46 32.96
C VAL A 154 14.83 -8.61 32.27
N GLY A 155 14.80 -9.06 31.01
CA GLY A 155 13.56 -9.33 30.27
C GLY A 155 12.72 -10.44 30.92
N MET A 156 13.35 -11.54 31.34
CA MET A 156 12.66 -12.62 32.07
C MET A 156 12.14 -12.15 33.45
N SER A 157 12.92 -11.31 34.12
CA SER A 157 12.54 -10.72 35.41
C SER A 157 11.35 -9.77 35.28
N ILE A 158 11.24 -9.02 34.17
CA ILE A 158 10.08 -8.18 33.87
C ILE A 158 8.85 -9.03 33.52
N THR A 159 9.02 -10.07 32.70
CA THR A 159 7.89 -10.85 32.15
C THR A 159 7.27 -11.84 33.14
N THR A 160 8.02 -12.25 34.17
CA THR A 160 7.45 -12.96 35.34
C THR A 160 6.56 -12.08 36.21
N MET A 161 6.66 -10.75 36.12
CA MET A 161 5.67 -9.89 36.74
C MET A 161 4.32 -10.05 36.06
N LYS A 162 3.26 -10.30 36.84
CA LYS A 162 1.88 -10.40 36.34
C LYS A 162 1.27 -9.03 35.99
N ASN A 163 2.03 -8.15 35.34
CA ASN A 163 1.64 -6.79 34.98
C ASN A 163 1.89 -6.54 33.49
N GLY A 164 0.89 -6.81 32.65
CA GLY A 164 1.05 -6.68 31.21
C GLY A 164 1.30 -5.24 30.73
N ALA A 165 1.01 -4.20 31.53
CA ALA A 165 1.39 -2.83 31.15
C ALA A 165 2.91 -2.63 31.14
N ILE A 166 3.66 -3.30 32.03
CA ILE A 166 5.13 -3.27 32.02
C ILE A 166 5.66 -4.11 30.86
N ILE A 167 5.09 -5.30 30.63
CA ILE A 167 5.46 -6.16 29.50
C ILE A 167 5.27 -5.45 28.16
N ARG A 168 4.16 -4.72 27.99
CA ARG A 168 3.90 -3.90 26.80
C ARG A 168 4.92 -2.77 26.61
N GLN A 169 5.40 -2.13 27.67
CA GLN A 169 6.49 -1.15 27.57
C GLN A 169 7.83 -1.81 27.20
N TYR A 170 8.12 -2.99 27.75
CA TYR A 170 9.31 -3.75 27.37
C TYR A 170 9.26 -4.21 25.90
N LEU A 171 8.10 -4.65 25.41
CA LEU A 171 7.87 -4.95 24.00
C LEU A 171 8.04 -3.71 23.11
N GLN A 172 7.54 -2.54 23.55
CA GLN A 172 7.71 -1.27 22.84
C GLN A 172 9.18 -0.87 22.74
N LEU A 173 9.98 -1.08 23.79
CA LEU A 173 11.43 -0.86 23.75
C LEU A 173 12.07 -1.73 22.67
N LEU A 174 11.76 -3.04 22.63
CA LEU A 174 12.30 -3.95 21.61
C LEU A 174 11.86 -3.57 20.18
N GLU A 175 10.59 -3.18 19.99
CA GLU A 175 10.05 -2.67 18.72
C GLU A 175 10.82 -1.43 18.25
N ASN A 176 10.94 -0.42 19.12
CA ASN A 176 11.65 0.82 18.83
C ASN A 176 13.14 0.57 18.51
N MET A 177 13.78 -0.46 19.10
CA MET A 177 15.15 -0.85 18.78
C MET A 177 15.26 -1.53 17.40
N LEU A 178 14.31 -2.41 17.04
CA LEU A 178 14.26 -3.10 15.74
C LEU A 178 14.01 -2.13 14.57
N GLU A 179 13.02 -1.24 14.70
CA GLU A 179 12.62 -0.33 13.64
C GLU A 179 13.76 0.60 13.23
N ASN A 180 14.45 1.17 14.22
CA ASN A 180 15.60 2.04 14.02
C ASN A 180 16.88 1.30 13.55
N GLY A 181 16.81 -0.02 13.31
CA GLY A 181 17.94 -0.83 12.84
C GLY A 181 19.06 -0.97 13.88
N LYS A 182 18.74 -0.77 15.16
CA LYS A 182 19.67 -0.76 16.30
C LYS A 182 19.57 -2.03 17.15
N LEU A 183 18.70 -2.96 16.80
CA LEU A 183 18.72 -4.35 17.24
C LEU A 183 18.75 -5.22 15.98
N THR A 184 19.73 -6.11 15.87
CA THR A 184 19.77 -7.05 14.73
C THR A 184 18.71 -8.13 14.91
N SER A 185 18.33 -8.78 13.81
CA SER A 185 17.37 -9.89 13.86
C SER A 185 17.87 -11.05 14.73
N GLU A 186 19.17 -11.32 14.70
CA GLU A 186 19.85 -12.30 15.57
C GLU A 186 19.79 -11.87 17.04
N GLN A 187 20.11 -10.62 17.37
CA GLN A 187 20.05 -10.14 18.74
C GLN A 187 18.62 -10.18 19.31
N PHE A 188 17.63 -9.79 18.51
CA PHE A 188 16.22 -9.88 18.88
C PHE A 188 15.77 -11.34 19.09
N THR A 189 16.18 -12.24 18.19
CA THR A 189 15.93 -13.69 18.34
C THR A 189 16.49 -14.19 19.65
N THR A 190 17.77 -13.92 19.93
CA THR A 190 18.43 -14.32 21.18
C THR A 190 17.80 -13.71 22.43
N ILE A 191 17.38 -12.43 22.42
CA ILE A 191 16.64 -11.85 23.56
C ILE A 191 15.34 -12.62 23.85
N LEU A 192 14.66 -13.10 22.80
CA LEU A 192 13.43 -13.88 22.94
C LEU A 192 13.67 -15.34 23.30
N THR A 193 14.77 -15.95 22.84
CA THR A 193 15.02 -17.41 22.94
C THR A 193 16.11 -17.82 23.92
N GLN A 194 16.91 -16.92 24.46
CA GLN A 194 17.86 -17.24 25.52
C GLN A 194 17.11 -17.82 26.72
N GLU A 195 17.58 -18.95 27.28
CA GLU A 195 16.89 -19.71 28.32
C GLU A 195 17.58 -19.60 29.68
N ASN A 196 16.77 -19.62 30.74
CA ASN A 196 17.26 -19.80 32.10
C ASN A 196 17.43 -21.30 32.45
N ILE A 197 17.97 -21.62 33.64
CA ILE A 197 18.16 -23.02 34.07
C ILE A 197 16.86 -23.83 34.18
N SER A 198 15.70 -23.18 34.09
CA SER A 198 14.36 -23.78 34.08
C SER A 198 13.78 -23.95 32.67
N GLY A 199 14.54 -23.68 31.60
CA GLY A 199 14.05 -23.74 30.22
C GLY A 199 13.04 -22.63 29.89
N LEU A 200 13.01 -21.54 30.67
CA LEU A 200 12.12 -20.41 30.42
C LEU A 200 12.89 -19.31 29.69
N SER A 201 12.30 -18.83 28.60
CA SER A 201 12.76 -17.69 27.82
C SER A 201 11.80 -16.50 27.94
N VAL A 202 12.19 -15.34 27.43
CA VAL A 202 11.30 -14.17 27.33
C VAL A 202 10.08 -14.50 26.47
N GLY A 203 10.27 -15.22 25.35
CA GLY A 203 9.17 -15.63 24.46
C GLY A 203 8.16 -16.55 25.15
N ILE A 204 8.64 -17.58 25.85
CA ILE A 204 7.79 -18.49 26.64
C ILE A 204 7.02 -17.72 27.72
N LEU A 205 7.70 -16.88 28.50
CA LEU A 205 7.10 -16.14 29.62
C LEU A 205 5.99 -15.18 29.16
N ILE A 206 6.13 -14.54 27.99
CA ILE A 206 5.09 -13.65 27.45
C ILE A 206 3.95 -14.43 26.79
N ALA A 207 4.24 -15.56 26.13
CA ALA A 207 3.21 -16.40 25.51
C ALA A 207 2.33 -17.10 26.57
N ALA A 208 2.93 -17.54 27.69
CA ALA A 208 2.23 -18.10 28.84
C ALA A 208 1.55 -17.05 29.75
N HIS A 209 1.70 -15.75 29.45
CA HIS A 209 1.16 -14.68 30.28
C HIS A 209 -0.37 -14.61 30.24
N GLN A 210 -0.98 -14.11 31.31
CA GLN A 210 -2.44 -14.02 31.45
C GLN A 210 -3.03 -12.72 30.86
N ASP A 211 -2.24 -11.66 30.63
CA ASP A 211 -2.68 -10.43 29.97
C ASP A 211 -2.70 -10.64 28.44
N LYS A 212 -3.89 -10.93 27.91
CA LYS A 212 -4.16 -11.11 26.48
C LYS A 212 -3.65 -9.94 25.62
N THR A 213 -3.62 -8.72 26.13
CA THR A 213 -3.15 -7.53 25.42
C THR A 213 -1.63 -7.55 25.26
N ALA A 214 -0.91 -8.00 26.28
CA ALA A 214 0.54 -8.17 26.21
C ALA A 214 0.92 -9.29 25.23
N THR A 215 0.25 -10.44 25.29
CA THR A 215 0.49 -11.55 24.35
C THR A 215 0.04 -11.21 22.92
N GLN A 216 -0.99 -10.37 22.76
CA GLN A 216 -1.37 -9.81 21.46
C GLN A 216 -0.27 -8.88 20.91
N GLN A 217 0.25 -7.94 21.70
CA GLN A 217 1.34 -7.05 21.25
C GLN A 217 2.60 -7.85 20.90
N TYR A 218 2.93 -8.90 21.66
CA TYR A 218 4.07 -9.77 21.34
C TYR A 218 3.91 -10.46 19.98
N ARG A 219 2.73 -11.02 19.69
CA ARG A 219 2.43 -11.61 18.39
C ARG A 219 2.46 -10.56 17.25
N GLN A 220 1.97 -9.35 17.51
CA GLN A 220 2.03 -8.24 16.54
C GLN A 220 3.47 -7.82 16.27
N LEU A 221 4.32 -7.74 17.28
CA LEU A 221 5.75 -7.47 17.13
C LEU A 221 6.44 -8.53 16.25
N LEU A 222 6.15 -9.82 16.45
CA LEU A 222 6.66 -10.90 15.60
C LEU A 222 6.16 -10.80 14.15
N GLU A 223 4.87 -10.46 13.96
CA GLU A 223 4.26 -10.25 12.63
C GLU A 223 4.90 -9.07 11.88
N THR A 224 4.98 -7.91 12.54
CA THR A 224 5.58 -6.68 12.00
C THR A 224 7.07 -6.86 11.73
N ALA A 225 7.82 -7.51 12.62
CA ALA A 225 9.25 -7.76 12.41
C ALA A 225 9.49 -8.68 11.20
N LEU A 226 8.68 -9.72 11.01
CA LEU A 226 8.75 -10.58 9.83
C LEU A 226 8.38 -9.83 8.54
N MET A 227 7.28 -9.06 8.55
CA MET A 227 6.84 -8.29 7.39
C MET A 227 7.83 -7.18 7.01
N ASN A 228 8.48 -6.53 7.97
CA ASN A 228 9.48 -5.50 7.74
C ASN A 228 10.89 -6.07 7.46
N GLU A 229 11.01 -7.39 7.27
CA GLU A 229 12.26 -8.11 7.00
C GLU A 229 13.33 -7.90 8.11
N LYS A 230 12.88 -7.58 9.32
CA LYS A 230 13.67 -7.48 10.56
C LYS A 230 13.77 -8.80 11.32
N LEU A 231 13.07 -9.83 10.87
CA LEU A 231 13.10 -11.21 11.36
C LEU A 231 12.93 -12.15 10.16
N THR A 232 13.77 -13.17 10.02
CA THR A 232 13.63 -14.16 8.94
C THR A 232 12.58 -15.22 9.27
N SER A 233 12.10 -15.96 8.26
CA SER A 233 11.16 -17.06 8.52
C SER A 233 11.77 -18.17 9.40
N GLU A 234 13.07 -18.39 9.30
CA GLU A 234 13.83 -19.33 10.12
C GLU A 234 13.90 -18.86 11.58
N GLN A 235 14.27 -17.60 11.81
CA GLN A 235 14.33 -17.02 13.15
C GLN A 235 12.95 -17.02 13.85
N LEU A 236 11.89 -16.66 13.13
CA LEU A 236 10.53 -16.79 13.66
C LEU A 236 10.17 -18.26 13.95
N THR A 237 10.58 -19.19 13.09
CA THR A 237 10.38 -20.63 13.36
C THR A 237 11.07 -21.02 14.66
N THR A 238 12.35 -20.66 14.86
CA THR A 238 13.10 -20.91 16.10
C THR A 238 12.37 -20.37 17.34
N ILE A 239 11.88 -19.13 17.30
CA ILE A 239 11.09 -18.53 18.40
C ILE A 239 9.81 -19.33 18.67
N LEU A 240 9.04 -19.67 17.63
CA LEU A 240 7.75 -20.36 17.79
C LEU A 240 7.90 -21.83 18.23
N THR A 241 8.95 -22.52 17.77
CA THR A 241 9.23 -23.91 18.13
C THR A 241 9.94 -24.09 19.46
N GLN A 242 10.43 -23.00 20.07
CA GLN A 242 11.03 -23.06 21.39
C GLN A 242 10.03 -23.62 22.42
N LYS A 243 10.51 -24.50 23.30
CA LYS A 243 9.72 -25.18 24.32
C LYS A 243 10.26 -24.94 25.72
N ASP A 244 9.37 -24.99 26.71
CA ASP A 244 9.77 -25.12 28.11
C ASP A 244 10.10 -26.58 28.49
N LYS A 245 10.40 -26.80 29.77
CA LYS A 245 10.70 -28.13 30.32
C LYS A 245 9.52 -29.10 30.33
N ASP A 246 8.29 -28.61 30.16
CA ASP A 246 7.07 -29.42 30.08
C ASP A 246 6.71 -29.75 28.61
N ASP A 247 7.65 -29.51 27.68
CA ASP A 247 7.55 -29.69 26.22
C ASP A 247 6.49 -28.76 25.56
N VAL A 248 6.08 -27.70 26.24
CA VAL A 248 5.08 -26.73 25.74
C VAL A 248 5.77 -25.64 24.92
N SER A 249 5.39 -25.50 23.65
CA SER A 249 5.98 -24.51 22.74
C SER A 249 5.36 -23.11 22.83
N VAL A 250 6.12 -22.09 22.44
CA VAL A 250 5.61 -20.72 22.22
C VAL A 250 4.43 -20.72 21.24
N GLU A 251 4.50 -21.50 20.15
CA GLU A 251 3.37 -21.77 19.25
C GLU A 251 2.13 -22.27 20.01
N THR A 252 2.28 -23.29 20.85
CA THR A 252 1.16 -23.89 21.62
C THR A 252 0.48 -22.87 22.53
N LEU A 253 1.29 -22.05 23.21
CA LEU A 253 0.82 -20.99 24.09
C LEU A 253 0.09 -19.87 23.31
N LEU A 254 0.60 -19.46 22.14
CA LEU A 254 -0.05 -18.47 21.28
C LEU A 254 -1.35 -18.99 20.66
N ILE A 255 -1.41 -20.27 20.27
CA ILE A 255 -2.63 -20.94 19.78
C ILE A 255 -3.72 -20.92 20.84
N TYR A 256 -3.38 -21.22 22.10
CA TYR A 256 -4.32 -21.22 23.23
C TYR A 256 -4.93 -19.85 23.50
N GLN A 257 -4.17 -18.77 23.28
CA GLN A 257 -4.62 -17.39 23.51
C GLN A 257 -5.51 -16.85 22.39
N ASP A 258 -5.11 -17.02 21.12
CA ASP A 258 -5.88 -16.62 19.95
C ASP A 258 -5.47 -17.43 18.70
N THR A 259 -6.13 -18.57 18.50
CA THR A 259 -5.88 -19.46 17.36
C THR A 259 -6.04 -18.75 16.01
N LYS A 260 -6.99 -17.81 15.88
CA LYS A 260 -7.28 -17.13 14.61
C LYS A 260 -6.16 -16.17 14.23
N GLN A 261 -5.64 -15.39 15.18
CA GLN A 261 -4.52 -14.49 14.93
C GLN A 261 -3.19 -15.26 14.83
N TYR A 262 -3.04 -16.39 15.53
CA TYR A 262 -1.88 -17.26 15.35
C TYR A 262 -1.83 -17.85 13.93
N GLU A 263 -2.94 -18.37 13.40
CA GLU A 263 -3.00 -18.89 12.03
C GLU A 263 -2.66 -17.81 10.98
N ILE A 264 -2.94 -16.53 11.24
CA ILE A 264 -2.47 -15.42 10.38
C ILE A 264 -0.94 -15.34 10.39
N LEU A 265 -0.30 -15.24 11.57
CA LEU A 265 1.17 -15.19 11.70
C LEU A 265 1.85 -16.41 11.05
N LYS A 266 1.33 -17.61 11.31
CA LYS A 266 1.82 -18.87 10.74
C LYS A 266 1.74 -18.91 9.21
N ASN A 267 0.65 -18.40 8.63
CA ASN A 267 0.51 -18.34 7.17
C ASN A 267 1.40 -17.27 6.54
N ILE A 268 1.65 -16.14 7.21
CA ILE A 268 2.66 -15.15 6.78
C ILE A 268 4.07 -15.77 6.86
N ASN A 269 4.40 -16.50 7.93
CA ASN A 269 5.69 -17.20 8.06
C ASN A 269 5.92 -18.23 6.94
N LEU A 270 4.90 -19.07 6.65
CA LEU A 270 4.98 -20.06 5.58
C LEU A 270 5.09 -19.42 4.19
N PHE A 271 4.40 -18.29 3.96
CA PHE A 271 4.60 -17.48 2.76
C PHE A 271 6.05 -17.01 2.67
N MET A 272 6.55 -16.31 3.69
CA MET A 272 7.91 -15.75 3.71
C MET A 272 8.98 -16.83 3.48
N LYS A 273 8.90 -17.96 4.18
CA LYS A 273 9.78 -19.13 3.99
C LYS A 273 9.79 -19.64 2.55
N THR A 274 8.65 -19.61 1.88
CA THR A 274 8.55 -20.03 0.47
C THR A 274 9.11 -18.96 -0.46
N THR A 275 8.99 -17.66 -0.13
CA THR A 275 9.64 -16.57 -0.88
C THR A 275 11.17 -16.59 -0.73
N GLU A 276 11.70 -16.83 0.47
CA GLU A 276 13.15 -16.96 0.74
C GLU A 276 13.74 -18.14 -0.05
N LYS A 277 13.04 -19.28 -0.03
CA LYS A 277 13.40 -20.47 -0.80
C LYS A 277 13.25 -20.28 -2.32
N PHE A 278 12.30 -19.48 -2.77
CA PHE A 278 12.21 -19.08 -4.18
C PHE A 278 13.46 -18.29 -4.58
N SER A 279 13.84 -17.29 -3.78
CA SER A 279 14.94 -16.36 -4.11
C SER A 279 16.30 -17.05 -4.19
N SER A 280 16.53 -18.11 -3.41
CA SER A 280 17.77 -18.89 -3.44
C SER A 280 17.89 -19.92 -4.59
N LEU A 281 16.81 -20.16 -5.35
CA LEU A 281 16.83 -21.10 -6.47
C LEU A 281 17.22 -20.40 -7.77
N LEU A 282 18.33 -20.80 -8.40
CA LEU A 282 18.70 -20.31 -9.74
C LEU A 282 17.87 -20.97 -10.86
N GLU A 283 17.43 -22.22 -10.68
CA GLU A 283 16.70 -22.97 -11.70
C GLU A 283 15.23 -22.53 -11.83
N PHE A 284 14.90 -21.93 -12.98
CA PHE A 284 13.56 -21.43 -13.32
C PHE A 284 12.40 -22.39 -13.00
N LYS A 285 12.52 -23.68 -13.35
CA LYS A 285 11.47 -24.69 -13.09
C LYS A 285 11.29 -24.98 -11.59
N LYS A 286 12.38 -24.98 -10.80
CA LYS A 286 12.30 -25.16 -9.35
C LYS A 286 11.67 -23.94 -8.68
N ALA A 287 12.00 -22.74 -9.18
CA ALA A 287 11.41 -21.47 -8.75
C ALA A 287 9.89 -21.42 -9.02
N ILE A 288 9.45 -21.76 -10.23
CA ILE A 288 8.01 -21.90 -10.56
C ILE A 288 7.32 -22.88 -9.60
N LYS A 289 7.93 -24.03 -9.27
CA LYS A 289 7.33 -24.97 -8.32
C LYS A 289 7.19 -24.42 -6.90
N GLN A 290 8.04 -23.48 -6.45
CA GLN A 290 7.81 -22.80 -5.16
C GLN A 290 6.66 -21.80 -5.25
N LEU A 291 6.57 -21.08 -6.36
CA LEU A 291 5.49 -20.14 -6.63
C LEU A 291 4.12 -20.86 -6.81
N GLU A 292 4.11 -22.05 -7.39
CA GLU A 292 2.93 -22.93 -7.45
C GLU A 292 2.39 -23.25 -6.05
N ASN A 293 3.28 -23.63 -5.11
CA ASN A 293 2.89 -23.88 -3.72
C ASN A 293 2.27 -22.63 -3.07
N LEU A 294 2.80 -21.43 -3.34
CA LEU A 294 2.22 -20.16 -2.86
C LEU A 294 0.81 -19.93 -3.41
N PHE A 295 0.57 -20.19 -4.70
CA PHE A 295 -0.76 -19.97 -5.26
C PHE A 295 -1.80 -21.02 -4.83
N LEU A 296 -1.39 -22.28 -4.63
CA LEU A 296 -2.30 -23.37 -4.26
C LEU A 296 -2.60 -23.43 -2.76
N GLN A 297 -1.85 -22.70 -1.92
CA GLN A 297 -2.07 -22.64 -0.49
C GLN A 297 -3.39 -21.90 -0.15
N LYS A 298 -4.14 -22.45 0.82
CA LYS A 298 -5.32 -21.80 1.40
C LYS A 298 -4.89 -20.85 2.51
N TYR A 299 -5.07 -19.55 2.30
CA TYR A 299 -4.75 -18.51 3.29
C TYR A 299 -5.97 -18.12 4.14
N PRO A 300 -5.75 -17.65 5.39
CA PRO A 300 -6.79 -17.00 6.17
C PRO A 300 -7.16 -15.63 5.59
N VAL A 301 -8.23 -15.02 6.10
CA VAL A 301 -8.63 -13.66 5.72
C VAL A 301 -7.65 -12.65 6.31
N PHE A 302 -6.72 -12.17 5.49
CA PHE A 302 -5.79 -11.10 5.84
C PHE A 302 -6.44 -9.70 5.83
N LYS A 303 -5.88 -8.80 6.64
CA LYS A 303 -6.16 -7.35 6.64
C LYS A 303 -5.56 -6.68 5.41
N ASN A 304 -5.99 -5.46 5.09
CA ASN A 304 -5.53 -4.76 3.88
C ASN A 304 -4.01 -4.45 3.90
N SER A 305 -3.42 -4.13 5.06
CA SER A 305 -1.97 -3.93 5.19
C SER A 305 -1.17 -5.20 4.89
N GLN A 306 -1.61 -6.34 5.45
CA GLN A 306 -1.03 -7.66 5.17
C GLN A 306 -1.15 -8.02 3.69
N LYS A 307 -2.34 -7.85 3.08
CA LYS A 307 -2.54 -8.07 1.63
C LYS A 307 -1.61 -7.21 0.78
N TYR A 308 -1.52 -5.90 1.06
CA TYR A 308 -0.66 -4.98 0.32
C TYR A 308 0.81 -5.43 0.32
N PHE A 309 1.34 -5.78 1.49
CA PHE A 309 2.70 -6.30 1.63
C PHE A 309 2.91 -7.61 0.84
N LEU A 310 2.04 -8.60 1.06
CA LEU A 310 2.16 -9.93 0.44
C LEU A 310 2.03 -9.83 -1.10
N ASN A 311 1.09 -9.02 -1.60
CA ASN A 311 0.91 -8.74 -3.03
C ASN A 311 2.17 -8.08 -3.62
N ASN A 312 2.75 -7.08 -2.93
CA ASN A 312 4.00 -6.46 -3.39
C ASN A 312 5.20 -7.43 -3.37
N LYS A 313 5.29 -8.33 -2.38
CA LYS A 313 6.29 -9.40 -2.39
C LYS A 313 6.09 -10.32 -3.60
N ILE A 314 4.86 -10.73 -3.91
CA ILE A 314 4.54 -11.51 -5.13
C ILE A 314 4.97 -10.76 -6.39
N LYS A 315 4.66 -9.47 -6.53
CA LYS A 315 5.07 -8.65 -7.70
C LYS A 315 6.59 -8.65 -7.89
N ASN A 316 7.35 -8.58 -6.80
CA ASN A 316 8.82 -8.64 -6.84
C ASN A 316 9.32 -10.03 -7.29
N LEU A 317 8.76 -11.13 -6.75
CA LEU A 317 9.10 -12.50 -7.18
C LEU A 317 8.72 -12.75 -8.65
N MET A 318 7.60 -12.17 -9.11
CA MET A 318 7.19 -12.22 -10.51
C MET A 318 8.16 -11.43 -11.40
N SER A 319 8.61 -10.25 -10.97
CA SER A 319 9.61 -9.47 -11.71
C SER A 319 10.94 -10.24 -11.86
N ASP A 320 11.39 -10.90 -10.79
CA ASP A 320 12.57 -11.77 -10.79
C ASP A 320 12.36 -13.05 -11.63
N LEU A 321 11.17 -13.68 -11.61
CA LEU A 321 10.88 -14.75 -12.57
C LEU A 321 11.00 -14.27 -14.01
N ASN A 322 10.42 -13.11 -14.35
CA ASN A 322 10.41 -12.62 -15.72
C ASN A 322 11.82 -12.25 -16.22
N SER A 323 12.70 -11.70 -15.37
CA SER A 323 14.10 -11.41 -15.76
C SER A 323 14.91 -12.66 -16.10
N ARG A 324 14.49 -13.84 -15.60
CA ARG A 324 15.09 -15.16 -15.88
C ARG A 324 14.55 -15.82 -17.15
N ILE A 325 13.58 -15.21 -17.84
CA ILE A 325 13.02 -15.74 -19.10
C ILE A 325 13.95 -15.36 -20.25
N SER A 326 14.75 -16.32 -20.70
CA SER A 326 15.69 -16.14 -21.82
C SER A 326 15.10 -16.48 -23.20
N ASP A 327 13.93 -17.13 -23.26
CA ASP A 327 13.39 -17.67 -24.51
C ASP A 327 11.86 -17.88 -24.49
N ARG A 328 11.25 -17.91 -25.68
CA ARG A 328 9.79 -18.08 -25.88
C ARG A 328 9.21 -19.40 -25.37
N LYS A 329 9.99 -20.48 -25.27
CA LYS A 329 9.51 -21.78 -24.74
C LYS A 329 9.42 -21.72 -23.22
N THR A 330 10.39 -21.08 -22.57
CA THR A 330 10.38 -20.77 -21.14
C THR A 330 9.25 -19.80 -20.79
N GLU A 331 9.03 -18.77 -21.61
CA GLU A 331 7.92 -17.83 -21.51
C GLU A 331 6.55 -18.54 -21.61
N LYS A 332 6.35 -19.36 -22.65
CA LYS A 332 5.11 -20.12 -22.85
C LYS A 332 4.84 -21.10 -21.71
N TYR A 333 5.89 -21.79 -21.22
CA TYR A 333 5.77 -22.68 -20.06
C TYR A 333 5.27 -21.93 -18.83
N PHE A 334 5.79 -20.72 -18.58
CA PHE A 334 5.34 -19.89 -17.47
C PHE A 334 3.92 -19.34 -17.65
N PHE A 335 3.51 -19.02 -18.87
CA PHE A 335 2.12 -18.61 -19.14
C PHE A 335 1.12 -19.77 -18.96
N GLU A 336 1.41 -20.97 -19.48
CA GLU A 336 0.56 -22.15 -19.25
C GLU A 336 0.51 -22.52 -17.76
N PHE A 337 1.58 -22.31 -16.99
CA PHE A 337 1.55 -22.41 -15.53
C PHE A 337 0.54 -21.42 -14.91
N LEU A 338 0.65 -20.12 -15.21
CA LEU A 338 -0.26 -19.10 -14.65
C LEU A 338 -1.73 -19.37 -15.04
N LYS A 339 -1.98 -19.86 -16.25
CA LYS A 339 -3.33 -20.20 -16.73
C LYS A 339 -3.97 -21.36 -15.95
N ASN A 340 -3.18 -22.23 -15.33
CA ASN A 340 -3.66 -23.34 -14.50
C ASN A 340 -3.85 -22.94 -13.02
N ILE A 341 -3.49 -21.72 -12.62
CA ILE A 341 -3.75 -21.22 -11.26
C ILE A 341 -5.25 -20.93 -11.08
N PRO A 342 -5.90 -21.42 -9.99
CA PRO A 342 -7.30 -21.13 -9.74
C PRO A 342 -7.57 -19.63 -9.55
N ASN A 343 -8.66 -19.11 -10.15
CA ASN A 343 -9.11 -17.72 -9.94
C ASN A 343 -9.32 -17.36 -8.46
N SER A 344 -9.54 -18.35 -7.59
CA SER A 344 -9.71 -18.20 -6.14
C SER A 344 -8.40 -18.07 -5.37
N SER A 345 -7.25 -18.20 -6.03
CA SER A 345 -5.93 -17.99 -5.42
C SER A 345 -5.72 -16.50 -5.12
N LEU A 346 -5.40 -16.20 -3.86
CA LEU A 346 -5.31 -14.84 -3.32
C LEU A 346 -4.37 -13.92 -4.12
N PHE A 347 -3.29 -14.47 -4.67
CA PHE A 347 -2.21 -13.71 -5.31
C PHE A 347 -2.28 -13.73 -6.84
N TYR A 348 -3.25 -14.44 -7.43
CA TYR A 348 -3.32 -14.66 -8.87
C TYR A 348 -3.43 -13.35 -9.65
N THR A 349 -4.33 -12.45 -9.22
CA THR A 349 -4.53 -11.14 -9.84
C THR A 349 -3.25 -10.31 -9.85
N SER A 350 -2.59 -10.15 -8.69
CA SER A 350 -1.28 -9.48 -8.59
C SER A 350 -0.19 -10.09 -9.48
N ALA A 351 -0.23 -11.41 -9.72
CA ALA A 351 0.68 -12.06 -10.65
C ALA A 351 0.35 -11.74 -12.12
N LEU A 352 -0.93 -11.72 -12.52
CA LEU A 352 -1.34 -11.28 -13.85
C LEU A 352 -0.95 -9.82 -14.12
N ILE A 353 -1.19 -8.93 -13.14
CA ILE A 353 -0.79 -7.51 -13.19
C ILE A 353 0.72 -7.37 -13.41
N SER A 354 1.51 -8.19 -12.73
CA SER A 354 2.98 -8.17 -12.88
C SER A 354 3.44 -8.54 -14.29
N ARG A 355 2.69 -9.37 -15.04
CA ARG A 355 3.02 -9.76 -16.42
C ARG A 355 2.78 -8.63 -17.42
N LEU A 356 1.90 -7.67 -17.13
CA LEU A 356 1.65 -6.49 -17.98
C LEU A 356 2.85 -5.51 -18.04
N LYS A 357 3.85 -5.66 -17.16
CA LYS A 357 5.04 -4.79 -17.15
C LYS A 357 6.14 -5.22 -18.14
N PHE A 358 5.88 -6.20 -19.02
CA PHE A 358 6.87 -6.79 -19.93
C PHE A 358 6.55 -6.54 -21.41
N GLU A 359 7.60 -6.37 -22.22
CA GLU A 359 7.54 -5.50 -23.40
C GLU A 359 6.72 -6.01 -24.60
N THR A 360 6.48 -7.32 -24.73
CA THR A 360 5.57 -7.83 -25.77
C THR A 360 4.86 -9.11 -25.33
N LEU A 361 3.65 -8.98 -24.76
CA LEU A 361 2.73 -10.11 -24.63
C LEU A 361 2.14 -10.43 -26.01
N ASP A 362 1.94 -11.73 -26.30
CA ASP A 362 1.16 -12.13 -27.48
C ASP A 362 -0.34 -11.82 -27.28
N SER A 363 -1.09 -11.72 -28.38
CA SER A 363 -2.50 -11.34 -28.34
C SER A 363 -3.38 -12.32 -27.54
N ALA A 364 -3.10 -13.62 -27.55
CA ALA A 364 -3.88 -14.58 -26.77
C ALA A 364 -3.60 -14.46 -25.27
N THR A 365 -2.33 -14.24 -24.90
CA THR A 365 -1.90 -13.94 -23.53
C THR A 365 -2.54 -12.65 -23.01
N LEU A 366 -2.44 -11.55 -23.77
CA LEU A 366 -3.02 -10.25 -23.41
C LEU A 366 -4.54 -10.34 -23.23
N ASN A 367 -5.26 -10.91 -24.21
CA ASN A 367 -6.71 -11.08 -24.12
C ASN A 367 -7.14 -11.89 -22.89
N THR A 368 -6.37 -12.92 -22.51
CA THR A 368 -6.63 -13.72 -21.31
C THR A 368 -6.44 -12.91 -20.02
N ILE A 369 -5.39 -12.09 -19.95
CA ILE A 369 -5.12 -11.21 -18.81
C ILE A 369 -6.19 -10.12 -18.70
N SER A 370 -6.48 -9.40 -19.80
CA SER A 370 -7.49 -8.32 -19.82
C SER A 370 -8.86 -8.84 -19.39
N PHE A 371 -9.29 -9.99 -19.93
CA PHE A 371 -10.55 -10.63 -19.54
C PHE A 371 -10.60 -10.93 -18.03
N LYS A 372 -9.50 -11.44 -17.45
CA LYS A 372 -9.44 -11.76 -16.02
C LYS A 372 -9.47 -10.54 -15.11
N LEU A 373 -8.85 -9.43 -15.53
CA LEU A 373 -8.85 -8.18 -14.77
C LEU A 373 -10.18 -7.42 -14.91
N ASP A 374 -10.93 -7.65 -15.98
CA ASP A 374 -12.27 -7.09 -16.20
C ASP A 374 -13.39 -7.88 -15.50
N GLU A 375 -13.19 -9.18 -15.21
CA GLU A 375 -14.07 -9.97 -14.34
C GLU A 375 -14.01 -9.54 -12.85
N LEU A 376 -13.04 -8.69 -12.46
CA LEU A 376 -12.90 -8.24 -11.08
C LEU A 376 -14.02 -7.28 -10.68
N ALA A 377 -14.64 -7.54 -9.53
CA ALA A 377 -15.53 -6.57 -8.90
C ALA A 377 -14.77 -5.28 -8.57
N LYS A 378 -15.42 -4.11 -8.70
CA LYS A 378 -14.84 -2.80 -8.34
C LYS A 378 -14.39 -2.69 -6.87
N THR A 379 -14.88 -3.58 -6.00
CA THR A 379 -14.48 -3.70 -4.59
C THR A 379 -13.28 -4.62 -4.36
N HIS A 380 -12.75 -5.25 -5.42
CA HIS A 380 -11.57 -6.10 -5.34
C HIS A 380 -10.31 -5.26 -5.11
N PHE A 381 -9.45 -5.72 -4.20
CA PHE A 381 -8.27 -4.96 -3.76
C PHE A 381 -7.32 -4.57 -4.91
N ASP A 382 -7.07 -5.49 -5.84
CA ASP A 382 -6.23 -5.26 -7.02
C ASP A 382 -6.99 -4.61 -8.22
N TYR A 383 -8.25 -4.15 -8.07
CA TYR A 383 -9.05 -3.63 -9.20
C TYR A 383 -8.42 -2.40 -9.86
N ASP A 384 -8.22 -1.32 -9.11
CA ASP A 384 -7.67 -0.06 -9.63
C ASP A 384 -6.25 -0.24 -10.18
N GLU A 385 -5.42 -1.07 -9.53
CA GLU A 385 -4.07 -1.38 -10.01
C GLU A 385 -4.10 -2.23 -11.29
N GLY A 386 -5.04 -3.16 -11.43
CA GLY A 386 -5.19 -3.97 -12.64
C GLY A 386 -5.66 -3.14 -13.84
N GLN A 387 -6.63 -2.25 -13.64
CA GLN A 387 -7.07 -1.34 -14.69
C GLN A 387 -5.95 -0.33 -15.05
N ARG A 388 -5.20 0.18 -14.07
CA ARG A 388 -4.02 1.02 -14.34
C ARG A 388 -2.94 0.30 -15.11
N ALA A 389 -2.57 -0.93 -14.72
CA ALA A 389 -1.55 -1.71 -15.41
C ALA A 389 -1.92 -2.07 -16.85
N LEU A 390 -3.22 -2.24 -17.16
CA LEU A 390 -3.68 -2.40 -18.54
C LEU A 390 -3.55 -1.11 -19.35
N ALA A 391 -3.93 0.04 -18.77
CA ALA A 391 -3.73 1.34 -19.41
C ALA A 391 -2.23 1.62 -19.65
N ASP A 392 -1.38 1.37 -18.65
CA ASP A 392 0.08 1.50 -18.71
C ASP A 392 0.68 0.59 -19.81
N TYR A 393 0.16 -0.64 -19.96
CA TYR A 393 0.57 -1.55 -21.04
C TYR A 393 0.23 -1.00 -22.42
N TYR A 394 -1.03 -0.60 -22.66
CA TYR A 394 -1.44 -0.12 -23.98
C TYR A 394 -0.75 1.19 -24.38
N ILE A 395 -0.52 2.12 -23.43
CA ILE A 395 0.24 3.35 -23.73
C ILE A 395 1.74 3.05 -23.93
N GLY A 396 2.30 2.08 -23.21
CA GLY A 396 3.70 1.65 -23.35
C GLY A 396 4.05 1.09 -24.74
N LEU A 397 3.07 0.56 -25.48
CA LEU A 397 3.24 0.09 -26.85
C LEU A 397 3.67 1.20 -27.82
N LEU A 398 3.33 2.47 -27.56
CA LEU A 398 3.80 3.64 -28.32
C LEU A 398 5.34 3.74 -28.23
N SER A 399 5.85 3.80 -26.99
CA SER A 399 7.27 3.96 -26.70
C SER A 399 8.12 2.79 -27.19
N GLN A 400 7.61 1.55 -27.04
CA GLN A 400 8.34 0.33 -27.38
C GLN A 400 8.46 0.07 -28.89
N LYS A 401 7.39 0.34 -29.66
CA LYS A 401 7.32 -0.08 -31.07
C LYS A 401 7.57 1.05 -32.07
N LYS A 402 7.72 2.31 -31.61
CA LYS A 402 7.82 3.51 -32.48
C LYS A 402 6.73 3.53 -33.57
N ARG A 403 5.52 3.11 -33.21
CA ARG A 403 4.35 3.07 -34.10
C ARG A 403 3.13 3.60 -33.39
N GLU A 404 2.17 4.02 -34.19
CA GLU A 404 0.82 4.35 -33.77
C GLU A 404 0.09 3.14 -33.19
N LEU A 405 -0.75 3.39 -32.18
CA LEU A 405 -1.74 2.43 -31.70
C LEU A 405 -2.82 2.26 -32.76
N THR A 406 -3.27 1.02 -32.95
CA THR A 406 -4.50 0.76 -33.70
C THR A 406 -5.71 1.35 -32.97
N SER A 407 -6.80 1.62 -33.69
CA SER A 407 -8.08 2.03 -33.09
C SER A 407 -8.53 1.06 -31.98
N HIS A 408 -8.29 -0.23 -32.17
CA HIS A 408 -8.49 -1.26 -31.14
C HIS A 408 -7.66 -1.00 -29.87
N GLU A 409 -6.33 -0.91 -29.99
CA GLU A 409 -5.42 -0.69 -28.86
C GLU A 409 -5.71 0.63 -28.11
N LEU A 410 -6.07 1.69 -28.86
CA LEU A 410 -6.44 2.99 -28.31
C LEU A 410 -7.79 2.96 -27.57
N LEU A 411 -8.79 2.23 -28.09
CA LEU A 411 -10.04 2.00 -27.37
C LEU A 411 -9.81 1.20 -26.08
N GLN A 412 -8.99 0.15 -26.10
CA GLN A 412 -8.64 -0.62 -24.90
C GLN A 412 -7.96 0.28 -23.85
N PHE A 413 -6.98 1.10 -24.26
CA PHE A 413 -6.38 2.10 -23.38
C PHE A 413 -7.44 2.98 -22.72
N LEU A 414 -8.34 3.60 -23.49
CA LEU A 414 -9.33 4.54 -22.98
C LEU A 414 -10.30 3.91 -21.98
N ILE A 415 -10.74 2.67 -22.22
CA ILE A 415 -11.62 1.92 -21.30
C ILE A 415 -10.96 1.73 -19.94
N HIS A 416 -9.73 1.22 -19.92
CA HIS A 416 -9.00 0.96 -18.67
C HIS A 416 -8.58 2.27 -17.97
N ALA A 417 -8.17 3.28 -18.75
CA ALA A 417 -7.81 4.62 -18.27
C ALA A 417 -8.99 5.36 -17.59
N GLN A 418 -10.22 5.16 -18.08
CA GLN A 418 -11.45 5.67 -17.44
C GLN A 418 -11.83 4.93 -16.15
N ARG A 419 -11.50 3.63 -16.05
CA ARG A 419 -11.83 2.80 -14.88
C ARG A 419 -10.88 3.00 -13.69
N CYS A 420 -9.74 3.65 -13.91
CA CYS A 420 -8.77 3.99 -12.87
C CYS A 420 -9.32 5.02 -11.87
N THR A 421 -9.01 4.83 -10.58
CA THR A 421 -9.24 5.83 -9.52
C THR A 421 -7.90 6.36 -8.97
N PRO A 422 -7.56 7.66 -9.11
CA PRO A 422 -8.14 8.62 -10.07
C PRO A 422 -7.84 8.20 -11.53
N PRO A 423 -8.54 8.79 -12.52
CA PRO A 423 -8.34 8.50 -13.94
C PRO A 423 -6.88 8.60 -14.39
N HIS A 424 -6.50 7.82 -15.41
CA HIS A 424 -5.12 7.81 -15.88
C HIS A 424 -4.71 9.15 -16.51
N VAL A 425 -3.47 9.60 -16.26
CA VAL A 425 -3.00 10.95 -16.61
C VAL A 425 -3.03 11.26 -18.12
N MET A 426 -2.86 10.23 -18.96
CA MET A 426 -2.91 10.36 -20.43
C MET A 426 -4.33 10.29 -21.02
N LEU A 427 -5.40 10.22 -20.20
CA LEU A 427 -6.77 9.99 -20.68
C LEU A 427 -7.26 11.08 -21.66
N ASP A 428 -7.15 12.36 -21.31
CA ASP A 428 -7.63 13.46 -22.18
C ASP A 428 -6.72 13.70 -23.40
N GLY A 429 -5.44 13.28 -23.32
CA GLY A 429 -4.50 13.24 -24.45
C GLY A 429 -4.83 12.13 -25.44
N ALA A 430 -5.15 10.92 -24.96
CA ALA A 430 -5.59 9.80 -25.79
C ALA A 430 -6.96 10.05 -26.46
N TYR A 431 -7.84 10.84 -25.84
CA TYR A 431 -9.03 11.35 -26.54
C TYR A 431 -8.69 12.31 -27.68
N GLY A 432 -7.57 13.05 -27.57
CA GLY A 432 -6.99 13.77 -28.71
C GLY A 432 -6.53 12.80 -29.80
N MET A 433 -5.70 11.80 -29.45
CA MET A 433 -5.24 10.78 -30.40
C MET A 433 -6.39 10.07 -31.14
N LEU A 434 -7.51 9.76 -30.45
CA LEU A 434 -8.65 9.08 -31.07
C LEU A 434 -9.40 9.98 -32.06
N LYS A 435 -9.53 11.27 -31.72
CA LYS A 435 -10.06 12.31 -32.61
C LYS A 435 -9.16 12.49 -33.83
N ASP A 436 -7.84 12.58 -33.64
CA ASP A 436 -6.87 12.75 -34.72
C ASP A 436 -6.83 11.53 -35.64
N TYR A 437 -6.86 10.32 -35.09
CA TYR A 437 -7.03 9.06 -35.84
C TYR A 437 -8.29 9.09 -36.71
N PHE A 438 -9.43 9.47 -36.15
CA PHE A 438 -10.68 9.57 -36.89
C PHE A 438 -10.63 10.60 -38.03
N ASN A 439 -10.00 11.75 -37.77
CA ASN A 439 -9.86 12.84 -38.74
C ASN A 439 -8.84 12.56 -39.86
N ALA A 440 -7.82 11.72 -39.63
CA ALA A 440 -6.66 11.57 -40.50
C ALA A 440 -6.97 11.15 -41.96
N LYS A 441 -8.03 10.35 -42.18
CA LYS A 441 -8.57 9.87 -43.48
C LYS A 441 -7.61 9.11 -44.42
N THR A 442 -6.30 9.14 -44.21
CA THR A 442 -5.28 8.28 -44.84
C THR A 442 -4.12 8.02 -43.86
N GLU A 443 -3.41 6.89 -44.03
CA GLU A 443 -2.32 6.45 -43.13
C GLU A 443 -1.11 7.42 -43.05
N GLU A 444 -0.96 8.34 -44.01
CA GLU A 444 0.13 9.33 -43.98
C GLU A 444 -0.22 10.61 -43.22
N GLY A 445 -1.51 10.91 -43.02
CA GLY A 445 -1.96 12.04 -42.22
C GLY A 445 -1.76 11.83 -40.71
N ALA A 446 -1.84 10.58 -40.25
CA ALA A 446 -1.65 10.24 -38.83
C ALA A 446 -0.20 10.48 -38.33
N ARG A 447 0.78 10.38 -39.24
CA ARG A 447 2.22 10.51 -38.92
C ARG A 447 2.59 11.88 -38.33
N SER A 448 1.93 12.98 -38.71
CA SER A 448 2.31 14.32 -38.24
C SER A 448 1.84 14.62 -36.81
N SER A 449 0.83 13.89 -36.31
CA SER A 449 0.37 13.96 -34.91
C SER A 449 1.32 13.28 -33.94
N HIS A 450 2.24 12.43 -34.45
CA HIS A 450 3.03 11.51 -33.63
C HIS A 450 4.27 12.15 -32.99
N GLU A 451 4.91 13.14 -33.64
CA GLU A 451 6.13 13.80 -33.12
C GLU A 451 5.85 14.79 -31.97
N SER A 452 4.63 15.35 -31.88
CA SER A 452 4.26 16.35 -30.87
C SER A 452 4.21 15.79 -29.43
N LEU A 453 3.95 14.48 -29.28
CA LEU A 453 3.71 13.81 -28.00
C LEU A 453 4.99 13.28 -27.31
N LEU A 454 6.03 12.95 -28.07
CA LEU A 454 7.29 12.42 -27.51
C LEU A 454 8.23 13.51 -26.97
N THR A 455 7.95 14.78 -27.25
CA THR A 455 8.80 15.93 -26.89
C THR A 455 8.28 16.74 -25.68
N THR A 456 7.08 16.45 -25.17
CA THR A 456 6.35 17.31 -24.22
C THR A 456 5.87 16.57 -22.96
N ALA A 457 6.74 15.75 -22.37
CA ALA A 457 6.50 15.14 -21.06
C ALA A 457 6.56 16.14 -19.87
N GLU A 458 7.00 17.38 -20.13
CA GLU A 458 7.07 18.47 -19.14
C GLU A 458 6.26 19.68 -19.60
N ASN A 459 5.29 20.09 -18.77
CA ASN A 459 4.47 21.31 -18.88
C ASN A 459 3.47 21.40 -20.05
N PHE A 460 2.20 21.09 -19.77
CA PHE A 460 1.06 21.59 -20.54
C PHE A 460 0.74 23.05 -20.16
N PRO A 461 0.72 23.99 -21.10
CA PRO A 461 -0.32 25.00 -21.22
C PRO A 461 -1.45 24.50 -22.14
N PRO A 462 -2.66 25.08 -22.10
CA PRO A 462 -3.71 24.79 -23.07
C PRO A 462 -3.29 25.23 -24.48
N GLN A 463 -3.60 24.44 -25.51
CA GLN A 463 -3.56 24.93 -26.89
C GLN A 463 -4.91 25.58 -27.23
N ASP A 464 -4.95 26.92 -27.17
CA ASP A 464 -6.17 27.74 -27.32
C ASP A 464 -6.74 27.83 -28.75
N ASN A 465 -6.50 26.83 -29.62
CA ASN A 465 -6.95 26.81 -31.03
C ASN A 465 -7.53 25.43 -31.47
N GLU A 466 -8.13 24.65 -30.56
CA GLU A 466 -8.91 23.46 -30.95
C GLU A 466 -10.26 23.90 -31.58
N SER A 467 -10.61 23.38 -32.77
CA SER A 467 -11.82 23.83 -33.47
C SER A 467 -13.10 23.39 -32.74
N LYS A 468 -14.21 24.14 -32.89
CA LYS A 468 -15.50 23.72 -32.31
C LYS A 468 -15.92 22.31 -32.75
N SER A 469 -15.61 21.94 -34.00
CA SER A 469 -15.85 20.60 -34.56
C SER A 469 -15.04 19.52 -33.84
N ASP A 470 -13.78 19.82 -33.51
CA ASP A 470 -12.87 18.92 -32.79
C ASP A 470 -13.31 18.74 -31.33
N ILE A 471 -13.70 19.82 -30.65
CA ILE A 471 -14.25 19.79 -29.29
C ILE A 471 -15.52 18.95 -29.25
N LEU A 472 -16.40 19.10 -30.24
CA LEU A 472 -17.63 18.33 -30.37
C LEU A 472 -17.35 16.83 -30.61
N LEU A 473 -16.49 16.50 -31.57
CA LEU A 473 -16.08 15.13 -31.87
C LEU A 473 -15.44 14.46 -30.64
N LYS A 474 -14.56 15.17 -29.92
CA LYS A 474 -13.92 14.70 -28.69
C LYS A 474 -14.93 14.41 -27.58
N LYS A 475 -15.98 15.23 -27.43
CA LYS A 475 -17.10 14.98 -26.50
C LYS A 475 -17.90 13.73 -26.89
N VAL A 476 -18.30 13.61 -28.16
CA VAL A 476 -19.05 12.44 -28.66
C VAL A 476 -18.26 11.15 -28.44
N LEU A 477 -16.96 11.14 -28.76
CA LEU A 477 -16.07 9.99 -28.51
C LEU A 477 -15.92 9.67 -27.02
N LYS A 478 -15.79 10.67 -26.15
CA LYS A 478 -15.71 10.49 -24.68
C LYS A 478 -16.98 9.86 -24.11
N ASN A 479 -18.14 10.31 -24.57
CA ASN A 479 -19.43 9.80 -24.11
C ASN A 479 -19.70 8.39 -24.67
N LEU A 480 -19.39 8.14 -25.94
CA LEU A 480 -19.43 6.80 -26.55
C LEU A 480 -18.57 5.80 -25.79
N VAL A 481 -17.29 6.07 -25.55
CA VAL A 481 -16.41 5.13 -24.83
C VAL A 481 -16.92 4.87 -23.40
N SER A 482 -17.43 5.90 -22.72
CA SER A 482 -18.02 5.75 -21.38
C SER A 482 -19.25 4.84 -21.39
N LEU A 483 -20.23 5.11 -22.26
CA LEU A 483 -21.46 4.33 -22.45
C LEU A 483 -21.18 2.87 -22.82
N LEU A 484 -20.16 2.64 -23.66
CA LEU A 484 -19.87 1.33 -24.23
C LEU A 484 -18.84 0.51 -23.47
N SER A 485 -18.19 1.09 -22.45
CA SER A 485 -17.09 0.49 -21.67
C SER A 485 -17.33 -0.93 -21.16
N ASN A 486 -18.60 -1.35 -20.96
CA ASN A 486 -18.96 -2.68 -20.48
C ASN A 486 -19.69 -3.56 -21.54
N ASN A 487 -19.73 -3.13 -22.81
CA ASN A 487 -20.35 -3.87 -23.91
C ASN A 487 -19.34 -4.13 -25.05
N LEU A 488 -18.68 -5.29 -24.99
CA LEU A 488 -17.67 -5.72 -25.95
C LEU A 488 -18.17 -5.76 -27.42
N PHE A 489 -19.46 -6.04 -27.64
CA PHE A 489 -20.04 -6.06 -28.98
C PHE A 489 -20.16 -4.63 -29.55
N ALA A 490 -20.69 -3.71 -28.75
CA ALA A 490 -20.80 -2.31 -29.14
C ALA A 490 -19.44 -1.63 -29.30
N LEU A 491 -18.43 -2.00 -28.50
CA LEU A 491 -17.05 -1.54 -28.67
C LEU A 491 -16.43 -2.00 -29.99
N LYS A 492 -16.64 -3.27 -30.40
CA LYS A 492 -16.23 -3.74 -31.73
C LYS A 492 -16.96 -3.05 -32.88
N ARG A 493 -18.21 -2.63 -32.66
CA ARG A 493 -18.96 -1.83 -33.63
C ARG A 493 -18.42 -0.38 -33.71
N LEU A 494 -18.05 0.21 -32.58
CA LEU A 494 -17.35 1.50 -32.53
C LEU A 494 -16.02 1.45 -33.27
N GLU A 495 -15.20 0.42 -33.02
CA GLU A 495 -13.94 0.16 -33.73
C GLU A 495 -14.15 0.12 -35.26
N GLY A 496 -15.16 -0.63 -35.72
CA GLY A 496 -15.54 -0.66 -37.14
C GLY A 496 -15.93 0.70 -37.71
N ILE A 497 -16.68 1.52 -36.95
CA ILE A 497 -17.13 2.86 -37.38
C ILE A 497 -15.98 3.87 -37.40
N LEU A 498 -15.05 3.80 -36.44
CA LEU A 498 -13.84 4.63 -36.43
C LEU A 498 -13.00 4.40 -37.68
N ASN A 499 -12.84 3.14 -38.09
CA ASN A 499 -12.10 2.73 -39.28
C ASN A 499 -12.81 3.13 -40.61
N LEU A 500 -14.08 3.58 -40.56
CA LEU A 500 -14.78 4.15 -41.73
C LEU A 500 -14.52 5.65 -41.90
N HIS A 501 -13.92 6.33 -40.91
CA HIS A 501 -13.68 7.79 -40.90
C HIS A 501 -14.94 8.62 -41.27
N ASN A 502 -16.13 8.11 -40.93
CA ASN A 502 -17.42 8.66 -41.32
C ASN A 502 -18.15 9.25 -40.11
N GLU A 503 -18.17 10.58 -40.05
CA GLU A 503 -18.79 11.37 -38.99
C GLU A 503 -20.31 11.14 -38.88
N ASP A 504 -21.01 10.93 -40.00
CA ASP A 504 -22.44 10.61 -39.97
C ASP A 504 -22.71 9.27 -39.29
N ALA A 505 -21.93 8.24 -39.64
CA ALA A 505 -22.04 6.92 -39.03
C ALA A 505 -21.67 6.92 -37.53
N LEU A 506 -20.72 7.77 -37.12
CA LEU A 506 -20.35 7.93 -35.71
C LEU A 506 -21.46 8.61 -34.90
N LEU A 507 -22.07 9.67 -35.44
CA LEU A 507 -23.16 10.37 -34.78
C LEU A 507 -24.45 9.54 -34.73
N ASP A 508 -24.79 8.83 -35.81
CA ASP A 508 -25.95 7.91 -35.82
C ASP A 508 -25.79 6.82 -34.76
N PHE A 509 -24.58 6.29 -34.59
CA PHE A 509 -24.29 5.29 -33.56
C PHE A 509 -24.31 5.87 -32.14
N TYR A 510 -23.89 7.13 -31.94
CA TYR A 510 -24.07 7.82 -30.67
C TYR A 510 -25.55 8.05 -30.35
N LEU A 511 -26.33 8.56 -31.30
CA LEU A 511 -27.78 8.77 -31.17
C LEU A 511 -28.52 7.44 -30.90
N GLU A 512 -28.19 6.36 -31.60
CA GLU A 512 -28.71 5.00 -31.33
C GLU A 512 -28.50 4.60 -29.86
N ARG A 513 -27.31 4.83 -29.31
CA ARG A 513 -26.94 4.39 -27.95
C ARG A 513 -27.57 5.25 -26.87
N VAL A 514 -27.70 6.56 -27.09
CA VAL A 514 -28.36 7.49 -26.17
C VAL A 514 -29.89 7.30 -26.18
N LEU A 515 -30.52 7.19 -27.36
CA LEU A 515 -31.98 7.21 -27.49
C LEU A 515 -32.66 5.84 -27.31
N PHE A 516 -31.98 4.74 -27.67
CA PHE A 516 -32.61 3.40 -27.75
C PHE A 516 -31.95 2.32 -26.88
N HIS A 517 -30.94 2.66 -26.08
CA HIS A 517 -30.29 1.83 -25.04
C HIS A 517 -30.26 0.30 -25.30
N ALA A 518 -29.19 -0.17 -25.95
CA ALA A 518 -28.82 -1.59 -26.09
C ALA A 518 -29.98 -2.54 -26.49
N SER A 519 -30.19 -2.71 -27.79
CA SER A 519 -31.23 -3.61 -28.31
C SER A 519 -31.08 -5.03 -27.76
N GLU A 520 -32.21 -5.64 -27.37
CA GLU A 520 -32.24 -6.99 -26.75
C GLU A 520 -31.58 -8.08 -27.61
N THR A 521 -31.49 -7.84 -28.92
CA THR A 521 -30.78 -8.64 -29.91
C THR A 521 -29.27 -8.81 -29.65
N GLU A 522 -28.61 -7.92 -28.91
CA GLU A 522 -27.18 -8.08 -28.57
C GLU A 522 -26.92 -9.21 -27.55
N LYS A 523 -27.95 -9.72 -26.86
CA LYS A 523 -27.80 -10.78 -25.84
C LYS A 523 -27.64 -12.20 -26.42
N SER A 524 -27.83 -12.44 -27.72
CA SER A 524 -28.02 -13.81 -28.26
C SER A 524 -27.07 -14.29 -29.37
N SER A 525 -26.25 -13.43 -30.01
CA SER A 525 -25.44 -13.85 -31.17
C SER A 525 -24.07 -14.44 -30.80
N LYS A 526 -23.99 -15.78 -30.67
CA LYS A 526 -22.74 -16.54 -30.44
C LYS A 526 -21.83 -16.73 -31.67
N ASN A 527 -22.15 -16.14 -32.83
CA ASN A 527 -21.47 -16.46 -34.10
C ASN A 527 -20.83 -15.24 -34.78
N ILE A 528 -19.49 -15.23 -34.82
CA ILE A 528 -18.65 -14.19 -35.43
C ILE A 528 -18.77 -14.18 -36.98
N SER A 529 -19.15 -15.30 -37.61
CA SER A 529 -19.11 -15.46 -39.06
C SER A 529 -20.10 -14.58 -39.86
N ASN A 530 -21.12 -14.00 -39.23
CA ASN A 530 -22.07 -13.10 -39.91
C ASN A 530 -21.68 -11.61 -39.80
N PHE A 531 -20.58 -11.29 -39.12
CA PHE A 531 -20.22 -9.92 -38.70
C PHE A 531 -19.94 -8.97 -39.87
N PHE A 532 -19.25 -9.41 -40.92
CA PHE A 532 -18.92 -8.56 -42.08
C PHE A 532 -20.15 -8.13 -42.92
N LYS A 533 -21.33 -8.73 -42.72
CA LYS A 533 -22.58 -8.25 -43.31
C LYS A 533 -23.30 -7.18 -42.48
N LEU A 534 -22.92 -7.00 -41.21
CA LEU A 534 -23.57 -6.06 -40.29
C LEU A 534 -22.97 -4.65 -40.29
N VAL A 535 -21.75 -4.47 -40.82
CA VAL A 535 -21.12 -3.14 -40.99
C VAL A 535 -21.83 -2.31 -42.08
N THR A 536 -22.58 -2.96 -42.97
CA THR A 536 -23.27 -2.32 -44.12
C THR A 536 -24.79 -2.54 -44.14
N LEU A 537 -25.37 -3.14 -43.09
CA LEU A 537 -26.82 -3.25 -42.95
C LEU A 537 -27.41 -1.93 -42.40
N PRO A 538 -28.56 -1.45 -42.90
CA PRO A 538 -29.32 -0.41 -42.22
C PRO A 538 -29.68 -0.84 -40.79
N LEU A 539 -29.71 0.14 -39.88
CA LEU A 539 -29.75 -0.02 -38.42
C LEU A 539 -30.76 -1.07 -37.91
N HIS A 540 -31.94 -1.19 -38.52
CA HIS A 540 -32.80 -2.36 -38.45
C HIS A 540 -33.72 -2.45 -39.68
N PRO A 541 -34.28 -3.64 -40.01
CA PRO A 541 -35.49 -3.72 -40.83
C PRO A 541 -36.68 -3.14 -40.05
N THR A 542 -37.48 -2.33 -40.72
CA THR A 542 -38.61 -1.57 -40.18
C THR A 542 -39.55 -2.40 -39.29
N ASN A 543 -39.61 -2.09 -38.00
CA ASN A 543 -40.55 -2.70 -37.07
C ASN A 543 -41.27 -1.64 -36.23
N LYS A 544 -42.57 -1.81 -36.03
CA LYS A 544 -43.46 -0.75 -35.54
C LYS A 544 -43.30 -0.48 -34.04
N SER A 545 -43.40 0.81 -33.68
CA SER A 545 -43.55 1.35 -32.32
C SER A 545 -42.49 0.95 -31.27
N ARG A 546 -41.27 1.50 -31.39
CA ARG A 546 -40.47 1.86 -30.20
C ARG A 546 -40.86 3.26 -29.74
N LYS A 547 -40.95 3.47 -28.43
CA LYS A 547 -40.97 4.80 -27.81
C LYS A 547 -39.63 5.06 -27.14
N ILE A 548 -39.09 6.24 -27.36
CA ILE A 548 -37.88 6.74 -26.69
C ILE A 548 -38.26 7.14 -25.26
N GLN A 549 -37.54 6.57 -24.30
CA GLN A 549 -37.57 6.97 -22.89
C GLN A 549 -36.15 7.34 -22.47
N ILE A 550 -35.81 8.63 -22.59
CA ILE A 550 -34.54 9.18 -22.10
C ILE A 550 -34.75 9.92 -20.77
N THR A 551 -33.68 10.05 -20.00
CA THR A 551 -33.68 10.83 -18.76
C THR A 551 -33.54 12.33 -19.05
N PRO A 552 -33.93 13.22 -18.11
CA PRO A 552 -33.70 14.66 -18.25
C PRO A 552 -32.23 15.01 -18.50
N GLU A 553 -31.30 14.29 -17.87
CA GLU A 553 -29.85 14.48 -18.02
C GLU A 553 -29.38 14.13 -19.44
N GLN A 554 -29.90 13.07 -20.04
CA GLN A 554 -29.60 12.68 -21.43
C GLN A 554 -30.19 13.67 -22.44
N CYS A 555 -31.38 14.20 -22.16
CA CYS A 555 -31.98 15.25 -22.97
C CYS A 555 -31.11 16.52 -22.94
N GLN A 556 -30.70 16.93 -21.73
CA GLN A 556 -29.80 18.05 -21.51
C GLN A 556 -28.41 17.84 -22.14
N GLU A 557 -27.87 16.61 -22.15
CA GLU A 557 -26.61 16.27 -22.81
C GLU A 557 -26.69 16.50 -24.33
N LEU A 558 -27.76 16.04 -24.98
CA LEU A 558 -28.00 16.26 -26.41
C LEU A 558 -28.22 17.74 -26.75
N GLU A 559 -28.94 18.48 -25.91
CA GLU A 559 -29.11 19.94 -26.05
C GLU A 559 -27.76 20.68 -25.85
N ASN A 560 -26.93 20.24 -24.92
CA ASN A 560 -25.58 20.79 -24.69
C ASN A 560 -24.62 20.53 -25.86
N LEU A 561 -24.77 19.42 -26.58
CA LEU A 561 -24.02 19.17 -27.82
C LEU A 561 -24.51 20.06 -28.97
N SER A 562 -25.83 20.24 -29.08
CA SER A 562 -26.46 21.08 -30.11
C SER A 562 -26.23 22.59 -29.90
N SER A 563 -25.92 23.03 -28.67
CA SER A 563 -25.71 24.44 -28.35
C SER A 563 -24.28 24.96 -28.61
N LEU A 564 -23.27 24.08 -28.75
CA LEU A 564 -21.87 24.48 -28.91
C LEU A 564 -21.59 25.34 -30.17
N ASN A 565 -22.40 25.15 -31.22
CA ASN A 565 -22.24 25.81 -32.51
C ASN A 565 -23.16 27.03 -32.72
N LYS A 566 -24.14 27.29 -31.84
CA LYS A 566 -25.17 28.31 -32.09
C LYS A 566 -24.82 29.68 -31.50
N PRO A 567 -24.95 30.79 -32.24
CA PRO A 567 -25.21 32.09 -31.64
C PRO A 567 -26.63 32.10 -31.04
N TYR A 568 -26.79 32.86 -29.97
CA TYR A 568 -28.02 32.91 -29.15
C TYR A 568 -29.14 33.64 -29.92
N ASN A 569 -29.96 32.93 -30.72
CA ASN A 569 -31.40 33.24 -30.96
C ASN A 569 -32.17 32.36 -31.98
N ASP A 570 -31.52 31.60 -32.87
CA ASP A 570 -32.27 30.86 -33.91
C ASP A 570 -32.85 29.52 -33.42
N ALA A 571 -34.17 29.51 -33.19
CA ALA A 571 -34.93 28.37 -32.72
C ALA A 571 -35.32 27.41 -33.86
N LYS A 572 -34.55 26.32 -34.01
CA LYS A 572 -35.09 25.02 -34.47
C LYS A 572 -35.51 24.20 -33.25
N GLU A 573 -36.43 23.26 -33.45
CA GLU A 573 -37.08 22.48 -32.39
C GLU A 573 -36.10 21.91 -31.36
N SER A 574 -36.46 21.99 -30.08
CA SER A 574 -35.67 21.39 -29.00
C SER A 574 -35.61 19.87 -29.15
N VAL A 575 -34.57 19.25 -28.60
CA VAL A 575 -34.40 17.80 -28.63
C VAL A 575 -35.61 17.09 -28.02
N ALA A 576 -36.18 17.67 -26.95
CA ALA A 576 -37.41 17.21 -26.34
C ALA A 576 -38.62 17.20 -27.30
N THR A 577 -38.77 18.22 -28.16
CA THR A 577 -39.84 18.29 -29.16
C THR A 577 -39.67 17.22 -30.23
N LEU A 578 -38.48 17.07 -30.82
CA LEU A 578 -38.21 16.02 -31.82
C LEU A 578 -38.48 14.60 -31.28
N ILE A 579 -38.15 14.35 -30.00
CA ILE A 579 -38.41 13.07 -29.34
C ILE A 579 -39.91 12.86 -29.08
N ASP A 580 -40.67 13.91 -28.76
CA ASP A 580 -42.13 13.86 -28.62
C ASP A 580 -42.84 13.66 -29.99
N GLU A 581 -42.37 14.32 -31.05
CA GLU A 581 -42.79 14.09 -32.44
C GLU A 581 -42.62 12.62 -32.85
N PHE A 582 -41.44 12.04 -32.59
CA PHE A 582 -41.14 10.62 -32.84
C PHE A 582 -42.02 9.69 -31.98
N ASN A 583 -42.17 9.98 -30.69
CA ASN A 583 -43.00 9.20 -29.77
C ASN A 583 -44.50 9.23 -30.10
N LYS A 584 -44.95 10.27 -30.80
CA LYS A 584 -46.28 10.40 -31.41
C LYS A 584 -46.40 9.74 -32.79
N GLY A 585 -45.29 9.25 -33.35
CA GLY A 585 -45.23 8.58 -34.65
C GLY A 585 -45.34 9.53 -35.84
N LYS A 586 -45.05 10.83 -35.65
CA LYS A 586 -45.10 11.83 -36.71
C LYS A 586 -43.89 11.80 -37.64
N ILE A 587 -42.72 11.50 -37.08
CA ILE A 587 -41.45 11.37 -37.79
C ILE A 587 -40.88 9.95 -37.62
N THR A 588 -40.14 9.50 -38.62
CA THR A 588 -39.45 8.20 -38.64
C THR A 588 -38.11 8.26 -37.92
N GLU A 589 -37.50 7.10 -37.66
CA GLU A 589 -36.17 6.98 -37.03
C GLU A 589 -35.08 7.66 -37.87
N ALA A 590 -35.16 7.55 -39.20
CA ALA A 590 -34.22 8.17 -40.12
C ALA A 590 -34.36 9.71 -40.15
N GLU A 591 -35.59 10.24 -40.07
CA GLU A 591 -35.85 11.68 -39.98
C GLU A 591 -35.37 12.22 -38.62
N LEU A 592 -35.68 11.53 -37.51
CA LEU A 592 -35.18 11.89 -36.18
C LEU A 592 -33.66 11.93 -36.13
N PHE A 593 -32.98 10.92 -36.66
CA PHE A 593 -31.51 10.89 -36.68
C PHE A 593 -30.94 11.98 -37.57
N THR A 594 -31.55 12.25 -38.73
CA THR A 594 -31.14 13.34 -39.62
C THR A 594 -31.26 14.70 -38.94
N GLU A 595 -32.39 15.03 -38.31
CA GLU A 595 -32.58 16.32 -37.65
C GLU A 595 -31.71 16.50 -36.40
N LEU A 596 -31.56 15.46 -35.57
CA LEU A 596 -30.64 15.51 -34.43
C LEU A 596 -29.18 15.63 -34.88
N ARG A 597 -28.79 14.90 -35.93
CA ARG A 597 -27.44 15.00 -36.50
C ARG A 597 -27.18 16.37 -37.10
N ASN A 598 -28.13 16.98 -37.80
CA ASN A 598 -28.04 18.34 -38.31
C ASN A 598 -27.89 19.36 -37.17
N ASN A 599 -28.73 19.26 -36.13
CA ASN A 599 -28.64 20.10 -34.92
C ASN A 599 -27.29 19.99 -34.20
N ILE A 600 -26.62 18.84 -34.27
CA ILE A 600 -25.27 18.63 -33.72
C ILE A 600 -24.18 19.15 -34.68
N LYS A 601 -24.29 18.86 -35.98
CA LYS A 601 -23.26 19.14 -36.99
C LYS A 601 -23.18 20.59 -37.46
N GLU A 602 -24.21 21.42 -37.28
CA GLU A 602 -24.39 22.69 -37.99
C GLU A 602 -23.15 23.61 -37.86
N LYS A 603 -22.27 23.51 -38.86
CA LYS A 603 -21.29 24.56 -39.18
C LYS A 603 -22.08 25.82 -39.48
N SER A 604 -21.51 26.99 -39.18
CA SER A 604 -21.97 28.23 -39.79
C SER A 604 -21.92 28.06 -41.31
N SER A 605 -23.07 27.80 -41.93
CA SER A 605 -23.17 27.52 -43.35
C SER A 605 -23.22 28.86 -44.09
N ASP A 606 -22.29 29.07 -45.02
CA ASP A 606 -22.20 30.27 -45.87
C ASP A 606 -23.32 30.30 -46.94
N TYR A 607 -24.58 30.26 -46.48
CA TYR A 607 -25.78 30.14 -47.31
C TYR A 607 -26.70 31.38 -47.21
N LEU A 608 -26.12 32.56 -47.05
CA LEU A 608 -26.80 33.86 -47.20
C LEU A 608 -26.00 34.87 -48.02
N GLN A 609 -25.54 34.48 -49.21
CA GLN A 609 -24.97 35.43 -50.18
C GLN A 609 -25.44 35.28 -51.64
N VAL A 610 -26.64 34.70 -51.88
CA VAL A 610 -27.32 34.77 -53.19
C VAL A 610 -28.83 34.99 -53.04
N ALA A 611 -29.25 36.09 -52.40
CA ALA A 611 -30.62 36.62 -52.47
C ALA A 611 -30.69 38.06 -51.93
N CYS A 612 -30.37 39.05 -52.78
CA CYS A 612 -30.84 40.46 -52.76
C CYS A 612 -29.89 41.39 -53.56
N ASN A 613 -29.67 41.05 -54.84
CA ASN A 613 -29.20 42.03 -55.83
C ASN A 613 -30.29 42.14 -56.91
N GLU A 614 -31.32 42.96 -56.65
CA GLU A 614 -31.86 43.93 -57.62
C GLU A 614 -33.03 44.74 -57.01
N ARG A 615 -32.80 46.06 -56.85
CA ARG A 615 -33.80 47.18 -56.85
C ARG A 615 -34.78 47.25 -55.64
N SER A 616 -35.13 48.41 -55.07
CA SER A 616 -34.77 49.84 -55.27
C SER A 616 -35.17 50.69 -54.01
N GLU A 617 -35.15 52.03 -53.90
CA GLU A 617 -34.89 53.14 -54.84
C GLU A 617 -34.40 54.45 -54.13
N ILE A 618 -33.38 55.10 -54.71
CA ILE A 618 -33.21 56.56 -54.93
C ILE A 618 -33.90 57.58 -53.98
N THR A 619 -33.09 58.35 -53.22
CA THR A 619 -33.08 59.83 -52.99
C THR A 619 -32.27 60.12 -51.70
N GLY A 620 -31.23 60.98 -51.68
CA GLY A 620 -31.29 62.45 -51.56
C GLY A 620 -31.34 62.88 -50.07
N ASN A 621 -30.50 63.74 -49.49
CA ASN A 621 -29.60 64.79 -50.03
C ASN A 621 -28.41 65.08 -49.09
N SER A 622 -27.44 65.83 -49.59
CA SER A 622 -26.37 66.51 -48.83
C SER A 622 -26.91 67.58 -47.86
N TYR A 623 -26.30 67.72 -46.67
CA TYR A 623 -25.67 68.96 -46.13
C TYR A 623 -25.30 68.80 -44.64
N PHE A 624 -24.05 69.19 -44.31
CA PHE A 624 -23.42 69.31 -42.97
C PHE A 624 -23.39 68.08 -42.05
#